data_AF-A0A7C3GVY9-F1
#
_entry.id   AF-A0A7C3GVY9-F1
#
_cell.length_a   1.000
_cell.length_b   1.000
_cell.length_c   1.000
_cell.angle_alpha   90.00
_cell.angle_beta   90.00
_cell.angle_gamma   90.00
#
_symmetry.space_group_name_H-M   'P 1'
#
loop_
_entity.id
_entity.type
_entity.pdbx_description
1 polymer ?
#
loop_
_entity_poly.entity_id
_entity_poly.type
_entity_poly.pdbx_seq_one_letter_code
_entity_poly.pdbx_strand_id
1 'polypeptide(L)'
;MKYLILFLFPFLLIMCCKKRGEEYFREHCPYDFAWNPAGDVQYMFHGLRVPITISPHKLQYKVGDTIQIKTVFSDSIYDIGTQETFKIEGFPFQPASLLYRFTDNDVYDSGYRVNELNIDSLYNSRYNYSTNYADGYRAETLYDGKQYKFESQLILKKPGRYILIFTDMYEEHLRGAPPEYNAEADAVRFEGQCLDDDG
;
A
#
# COMPACT_ATOMS: atom_id res chain seq x y z
N MET A 1 -15.27 59.14 -43.96
CA MET A 1 -15.50 57.67 -44.02
C MET A 1 -14.12 57.02 -44.00
N LYS A 2 -13.69 56.14 -43.11
CA LYS A 2 -14.35 55.26 -42.14
C LYS A 2 -13.26 54.81 -41.13
N TYR A 3 -13.59 54.91 -39.84
CA TYR A 3 -13.15 54.13 -38.68
C TYR A 3 -11.68 53.64 -38.57
N LEU A 4 -10.93 54.33 -37.71
CA LEU A 4 -9.76 53.80 -36.99
C LEU A 4 -10.20 53.55 -35.54
N ILE A 5 -10.63 52.33 -35.22
CA ILE A 5 -10.97 51.87 -33.86
C ILE A 5 -10.33 50.47 -33.74
N LEU A 6 -9.19 50.34 -33.04
CA LEU A 6 -9.12 49.84 -31.66
C LEU A 6 -9.76 48.45 -31.52
N PHE A 7 -8.96 47.38 -31.45
CA PHE A 7 -9.16 46.17 -30.63
C PHE A 7 -8.07 45.14 -30.95
N LEU A 8 -6.87 45.38 -30.43
CA LEU A 8 -5.87 44.34 -30.18
C LEU A 8 -5.42 44.55 -28.74
N PHE A 9 -5.33 43.47 -27.96
CA PHE A 9 -5.24 43.39 -26.49
C PHE A 9 -6.62 43.40 -25.80
N PRO A 10 -7.16 42.19 -25.54
CA PRO A 10 -6.75 41.51 -24.31
C PRO A 10 -6.64 39.99 -24.51
N PHE A 11 -5.48 39.46 -24.86
CA PHE A 11 -5.26 38.01 -24.84
C PHE A 11 -3.89 37.57 -24.30
N LEU A 12 -3.19 38.48 -23.63
CA LEU A 12 -1.83 38.23 -23.11
C LEU A 12 -1.73 38.15 -21.58
N LEU A 13 -2.85 38.23 -20.84
CA LEU A 13 -2.85 38.17 -19.37
C LEU A 13 -3.28 36.84 -18.76
N ILE A 14 -3.69 35.84 -19.56
CA ILE A 14 -4.15 34.55 -19.02
C ILE A 14 -3.01 33.53 -18.87
N MET A 15 -1.83 33.77 -19.45
CA MET A 15 -0.73 32.78 -19.46
C MET A 15 0.28 32.88 -18.30
N CYS A 16 0.25 33.91 -17.46
CA CYS A 16 1.20 34.04 -16.34
C CYS A 16 0.72 33.44 -15.00
N CYS A 17 -0.56 33.06 -14.87
CA CYS A 17 -1.06 32.55 -13.59
C CYS A 17 -0.84 31.04 -13.37
N LYS A 18 -0.56 30.25 -14.42
CA LYS A 18 -0.33 28.79 -14.26
C LYS A 18 1.07 28.42 -13.78
N LYS A 19 2.11 29.16 -14.19
CA LYS A 19 3.50 28.82 -13.84
C LYS A 19 3.84 28.95 -12.36
N ARG A 20 3.18 29.88 -11.65
CA ARG A 20 3.44 30.15 -10.23
C ARG A 20 3.05 28.97 -9.31
N GLY A 21 1.99 28.24 -9.65
CA GLY A 21 1.56 27.07 -8.86
C GLY A 21 2.48 25.87 -9.05
N GLU A 22 2.95 25.62 -10.27
CA GLU A 22 3.87 24.51 -10.58
C GLU A 22 5.27 24.72 -9.98
N GLU A 23 5.83 25.93 -10.04
CA GLU A 23 7.11 26.24 -9.38
C GLU A 23 7.01 26.14 -7.86
N TYR A 24 5.95 26.70 -7.25
CA TYR A 24 5.71 26.60 -5.81
C TYR A 24 5.63 25.14 -5.36
N PHE A 25 4.83 24.32 -6.05
CA PHE A 25 4.67 22.92 -5.70
C PHE A 25 5.97 22.12 -5.88
N ARG A 26 6.78 22.41 -6.90
CA ARG A 26 8.11 21.79 -7.06
C ARG A 26 9.10 22.16 -5.97
N GLU A 27 9.04 23.40 -5.47
CA GLU A 27 9.90 23.86 -4.39
C GLU A 27 9.51 23.26 -3.03
N HIS A 28 8.21 23.07 -2.78
CA HIS A 28 7.70 22.66 -1.46
C HIS A 28 7.37 21.17 -1.38
N CYS A 29 7.15 20.50 -2.52
CA CYS A 29 6.82 19.08 -2.62
C CYS A 29 7.70 18.39 -3.68
N PRO A 30 9.02 18.34 -3.45
CA PRO A 30 9.98 17.87 -4.46
C PRO A 30 9.83 16.39 -4.79
N TYR A 31 9.23 15.60 -3.89
CA TYR A 31 9.08 14.15 -4.04
C TYR A 31 7.77 13.75 -4.75
N ASP A 32 6.74 14.60 -4.72
CA ASP A 32 5.47 14.35 -5.42
C ASP A 32 5.55 14.64 -6.93
N PHE A 33 6.71 15.09 -7.40
CA PHE A 33 6.99 15.39 -8.80
C PHE A 33 7.95 14.37 -9.41
N ALA A 34 7.47 13.16 -9.68
CA ALA A 34 8.18 12.31 -10.63
C ALA A 34 7.78 12.79 -12.05
N TRP A 35 8.67 13.54 -12.71
CA TRP A 35 8.51 13.90 -14.13
C TRP A 35 8.97 12.74 -14.99
N ASN A 36 8.03 12.09 -15.68
CA ASN A 36 8.36 11.26 -16.84
C ASN A 36 8.64 12.18 -18.04
N PRO A 37 9.78 12.05 -18.74
CA PRO A 37 10.06 12.76 -19.99
C PRO A 37 8.98 12.60 -21.08
N ALA A 38 8.12 11.59 -20.97
CA ALA A 38 7.02 11.31 -21.88
C ALA A 38 5.71 12.09 -21.59
N GLY A 39 5.62 12.84 -20.48
CA GLY A 39 4.43 13.66 -20.17
C GLY A 39 3.24 12.91 -19.57
N ASP A 40 3.40 11.65 -19.17
CA ASP A 40 2.38 10.88 -18.47
C ASP A 40 2.45 11.10 -16.95
N VAL A 41 1.29 11.25 -16.33
CA VAL A 41 1.08 11.41 -14.88
C VAL A 41 1.82 10.31 -14.12
N GLN A 42 2.76 10.69 -13.26
CA GLN A 42 3.49 9.77 -12.39
C GLN A 42 2.90 9.85 -10.98
N TYR A 43 2.85 8.70 -10.31
CA TYR A 43 2.13 8.41 -9.06
C TYR A 43 2.07 9.55 -8.05
N MET A 44 0.88 10.12 -7.82
CA MET A 44 0.61 11.13 -6.77
C MET A 44 0.51 10.50 -5.36
N PHE A 45 1.07 9.31 -5.16
CA PHE A 45 0.92 8.54 -3.92
C PHE A 45 2.24 7.85 -3.57
N HIS A 46 2.60 7.87 -2.29
CA HIS A 46 3.71 7.10 -1.77
C HIS A 46 3.40 5.60 -1.81
N GLY A 47 4.29 4.82 -2.42
CA GLY A 47 4.17 3.37 -2.54
C GLY A 47 5.23 2.68 -1.69
N LEU A 48 4.94 2.42 -0.42
CA LEU A 48 5.92 1.89 0.52
C LEU A 48 6.21 0.41 0.28
N ARG A 49 7.47 0.06 0.00
CA ARG A 49 7.89 -1.32 -0.28
C ARG A 49 8.23 -2.07 1.01
N VAL A 50 7.34 -2.96 1.41
CA VAL A 50 7.51 -3.83 2.58
C VAL A 50 7.97 -5.23 2.16
N PRO A 51 9.08 -5.78 2.72
CA PRO A 51 9.53 -7.13 2.39
C PRO A 51 8.72 -8.21 3.11
N ILE A 52 8.46 -9.30 2.41
CA ILE A 52 7.74 -10.48 2.93
C ILE A 52 8.63 -11.71 2.76
N THR A 53 8.76 -12.49 3.82
CA THR A 53 9.48 -13.78 3.82
C THR A 53 8.49 -14.91 4.02
N ILE A 54 8.50 -15.88 3.09
CA ILE A 54 7.75 -17.13 3.19
C ILE A 54 8.76 -18.27 3.37
N SER A 55 8.61 -19.09 4.40
CA SER A 55 9.55 -20.17 4.70
C SER A 55 8.87 -21.44 5.22
N PRO A 56 9.19 -22.63 4.68
CA PRO A 56 10.06 -22.83 3.52
C PRO A 56 9.35 -22.37 2.24
N HIS A 57 10.05 -21.72 1.31
CA HIS A 57 9.46 -21.33 0.03
C HIS A 57 9.59 -22.48 -0.98
N LYS A 58 8.51 -23.26 -1.13
CA LYS A 58 8.45 -24.41 -2.04
C LYS A 58 7.33 -24.24 -3.06
N LEU A 59 7.53 -24.82 -4.25
CA LEU A 59 6.46 -24.94 -5.25
C LEU A 59 5.36 -25.92 -4.79
N GLN A 60 5.74 -26.96 -4.05
CA GLN A 60 4.83 -27.99 -3.55
C GLN A 60 5.11 -28.26 -2.07
N TYR A 61 4.04 -28.41 -1.31
CA TYR A 61 4.05 -28.74 0.12
C TYR A 61 3.30 -30.04 0.34
N LYS A 62 3.54 -30.68 1.48
CA LYS A 62 2.76 -31.83 1.94
C LYS A 62 1.73 -31.38 2.97
N VAL A 63 0.62 -32.12 3.05
CA VAL A 63 -0.28 -31.98 4.19
C VAL A 63 0.49 -32.29 5.48
N GLY A 64 0.37 -31.40 6.46
CA GLY A 64 1.14 -31.38 7.69
C GLY A 64 2.32 -30.40 7.67
N ASP A 65 2.74 -29.89 6.51
CA ASP A 65 3.80 -28.87 6.45
C ASP A 65 3.33 -27.56 7.09
N THR A 66 4.27 -26.88 7.77
CA THR A 66 4.08 -25.55 8.33
C THR A 66 4.80 -24.52 7.47
N ILE A 67 4.07 -23.47 7.09
CA ILE A 67 4.58 -22.31 6.36
C ILE A 67 4.64 -21.12 7.33
N GLN A 68 5.81 -20.51 7.44
CA GLN A 68 6.05 -19.27 8.16
C GLN A 68 5.88 -18.10 7.19
N ILE A 69 5.06 -17.11 7.55
CA ILE A 69 4.91 -15.87 6.79
C ILE A 69 5.31 -14.73 7.72
N LYS A 70 6.32 -13.95 7.32
CA LYS A 70 6.91 -12.89 8.14
C LYS A 70 7.13 -11.62 7.34
N THR A 71 6.97 -10.48 7.99
CA THR A 71 7.51 -9.21 7.51
C THR A 71 8.31 -8.57 8.64
N VAL A 72 9.61 -8.38 8.41
CA VAL A 72 10.54 -7.79 9.38
C VAL A 72 11.45 -6.84 8.59
N PHE A 73 11.38 -5.56 8.90
CA PHE A 73 12.06 -4.52 8.12
C PHE A 73 12.35 -3.27 8.94
N SER A 74 13.36 -2.50 8.53
CA SER A 74 13.70 -1.23 9.16
C SER A 74 12.67 -0.14 8.88
N ASP A 75 12.65 0.90 9.72
CA ASP A 75 11.94 2.16 9.44
C ASP A 75 12.55 3.00 8.30
N SER A 76 13.70 2.61 7.79
CA SER A 76 14.21 3.08 6.50
C SER A 76 13.54 2.27 5.38
N ILE A 77 12.56 2.86 4.70
CA ILE A 77 11.65 2.18 3.76
C ILE A 77 11.80 2.79 2.37
N TYR A 78 11.96 1.93 1.37
CA TYR A 78 11.98 2.33 -0.03
C TYR A 78 10.58 2.66 -0.51
N ASP A 79 10.41 3.86 -1.03
CA ASP A 79 9.19 4.31 -1.67
C ASP A 79 9.32 4.18 -3.19
N ILE A 80 8.41 3.39 -3.77
CA ILE A 80 8.38 3.05 -5.19
C ILE A 80 7.94 4.26 -6.04
N GLY A 81 7.10 5.15 -5.48
CA GLY A 81 6.60 6.33 -6.19
C GLY A 81 7.71 7.34 -6.46
N THR A 82 8.47 7.66 -5.41
CA THR A 82 9.56 8.64 -5.44
C THR A 82 10.90 8.04 -5.87
N GLN A 83 11.04 6.71 -5.79
CA GLN A 83 12.30 5.97 -5.95
C GLN A 83 13.37 6.30 -4.91
N GLU A 84 12.97 6.85 -3.76
CA GLU A 84 13.84 7.22 -2.66
C GLU A 84 13.63 6.32 -1.43
N THR A 85 14.55 6.39 -0.47
CA THR A 85 14.38 5.71 0.83
C THR A 85 14.17 6.75 1.91
N PHE A 86 13.02 6.68 2.59
CA PHE A 86 12.69 7.58 3.67
C PHE A 86 12.72 6.89 5.02
N LYS A 87 12.99 7.67 6.06
CA LYS A 87 12.78 7.23 7.43
C LYS A 87 11.30 7.45 7.80
N ILE A 88 10.57 6.37 7.99
CA ILE A 88 9.13 6.35 8.27
C ILE A 88 8.93 5.64 9.62
N GLU A 89 8.85 6.44 10.68
CA GLU A 89 8.75 5.99 12.06
C GLU A 89 7.30 5.99 12.54
N GLY A 90 6.92 4.97 13.32
CA GLY A 90 5.58 4.89 13.91
C GLY A 90 4.43 4.73 12.91
N PHE A 91 4.71 4.31 11.67
CA PHE A 91 3.66 4.03 10.69
C PHE A 91 2.86 2.80 11.12
N PRO A 92 1.52 2.89 11.17
CA PRO A 92 0.66 1.88 11.77
C PRO A 92 0.44 0.65 10.87
N PHE A 93 1.48 0.08 10.23
CA PHE A 93 1.33 -1.02 9.26
C PHE A 93 0.43 -2.14 9.80
N GLN A 94 -0.56 -2.52 8.99
CA GLN A 94 -1.55 -3.54 9.30
C GLN A 94 -1.56 -4.65 8.25
N PRO A 95 -0.75 -5.71 8.41
CA PRO A 95 -0.71 -6.81 7.48
C PRO A 95 -2.10 -7.42 7.28
N ALA A 96 -2.52 -7.46 6.02
CA ALA A 96 -3.78 -8.04 5.59
C ALA A 96 -3.50 -9.21 4.65
N SER A 97 -4.29 -10.28 4.78
CA SER A 97 -4.11 -11.44 3.93
C SER A 97 -5.40 -12.13 3.55
N LEU A 98 -5.44 -12.69 2.35
CA LEU A 98 -6.47 -13.59 1.85
C LEU A 98 -5.82 -14.90 1.39
N LEU A 99 -6.43 -16.03 1.73
CA LEU A 99 -5.96 -17.34 1.29
C LEU A 99 -7.06 -18.09 0.55
N TYR A 100 -6.87 -18.24 -0.75
CA TYR A 100 -7.75 -19.02 -1.62
C TYR A 100 -7.25 -20.46 -1.72
N ARG A 101 -8.17 -21.42 -1.84
CA ARG A 101 -7.86 -22.80 -2.17
C ARG A 101 -8.73 -23.28 -3.34
N PHE A 102 -8.09 -23.99 -4.27
CA PHE A 102 -8.73 -24.64 -5.41
C PHE A 102 -8.46 -26.14 -5.34
N THR A 103 -9.50 -26.95 -5.59
CA THR A 103 -9.36 -28.41 -5.71
C THR A 103 -9.49 -28.85 -7.15
N ASP A 104 -9.38 -30.17 -7.36
CA ASP A 104 -9.76 -30.77 -8.63
C ASP A 104 -11.26 -30.54 -8.86
N ASN A 105 -11.65 -30.31 -10.12
CA ASN A 105 -12.99 -29.91 -10.59
C ASN A 105 -13.37 -28.42 -10.38
N ASP A 106 -12.40 -27.52 -10.25
CA ASP A 106 -12.62 -26.05 -10.16
C ASP A 106 -13.53 -25.59 -9.01
N VAL A 107 -13.68 -26.44 -8.00
CA VAL A 107 -14.30 -26.06 -6.72
C VAL A 107 -13.29 -25.22 -5.94
N TYR A 108 -13.76 -24.10 -5.41
CA TYR A 108 -12.97 -23.19 -4.58
C TYR A 108 -13.57 -23.09 -3.17
N ASP A 109 -12.71 -22.87 -2.19
CA ASP A 109 -13.10 -22.46 -0.84
C ASP A 109 -11.99 -21.64 -0.17
N SER A 110 -12.28 -21.16 1.05
CA SER A 110 -11.31 -20.43 1.86
C SER A 110 -10.23 -21.36 2.40
N GLY A 111 -8.99 -21.09 2.01
CA GLY A 111 -7.83 -21.82 2.48
C GLY A 111 -7.62 -21.65 3.99
N TYR A 112 -7.99 -20.53 4.60
CA TYR A 112 -7.87 -20.36 6.04
C TYR A 112 -8.94 -21.12 6.84
N ARG A 113 -10.09 -21.51 6.25
CA ARG A 113 -11.11 -22.31 6.95
C ARG A 113 -10.69 -23.76 7.13
N VAL A 114 -9.88 -24.26 6.20
CA VAL A 114 -9.54 -25.68 6.08
C VAL A 114 -8.13 -25.99 6.57
N ASN A 115 -7.35 -24.97 6.90
CA ASN A 115 -6.01 -25.07 7.45
C ASN A 115 -5.95 -24.37 8.81
N GLU A 116 -4.86 -24.59 9.54
CA GLU A 116 -4.68 -23.97 10.86
C GLU A 116 -3.76 -22.75 10.72
N LEU A 117 -4.27 -21.58 11.11
CA LEU A 117 -3.54 -20.32 11.13
C LEU A 117 -3.25 -19.93 12.57
N ASN A 118 -1.96 -19.77 12.89
CA ASN A 118 -1.49 -19.34 14.20
C ASN A 118 -0.83 -17.96 14.04
N ILE A 119 -1.42 -16.96 14.69
CA ILE A 119 -0.86 -15.61 14.83
C ILE A 119 -0.76 -15.35 16.33
N ASP A 120 0.39 -14.84 16.78
CA ASP A 120 0.55 -14.50 18.18
C ASP A 120 -0.38 -13.34 18.58
N SER A 121 -0.99 -13.45 19.76
CA SER A 121 -1.88 -12.44 20.34
C SER A 121 -1.27 -11.03 20.41
N LEU A 122 0.07 -10.93 20.46
CA LEU A 122 0.78 -9.64 20.43
C LEU A 122 0.55 -8.83 19.14
N TYR A 123 0.10 -9.45 18.04
CA TYR A 123 -0.19 -8.78 16.77
C TYR A 123 -1.66 -8.33 16.62
N ASN A 124 -2.46 -8.38 17.69
CA ASN A 124 -3.86 -7.93 17.73
C ASN A 124 -4.72 -8.37 16.51
N SER A 125 -4.52 -9.62 16.06
CA SER A 125 -5.10 -10.05 14.78
C SER A 125 -6.61 -10.26 14.85
N ARG A 126 -7.31 -9.91 13.77
CA ARG A 126 -8.73 -10.14 13.57
C ARG A 126 -8.95 -11.01 12.35
N TYR A 127 -9.72 -12.08 12.52
CA TYR A 127 -10.13 -12.96 11.44
C TYR A 127 -11.42 -12.44 10.81
N ASN A 128 -11.41 -12.27 9.48
CA ASN A 128 -12.53 -11.76 8.71
C ASN A 128 -13.09 -12.86 7.83
N TYR A 129 -14.35 -13.23 8.08
CA TYR A 129 -15.12 -14.10 7.19
C TYR A 129 -15.60 -13.28 5.98
N SER A 130 -14.72 -13.04 5.02
CA SER A 130 -14.93 -11.99 4.01
C SER A 130 -15.81 -12.45 2.86
N THR A 131 -15.70 -13.70 2.38
CA THR A 131 -16.47 -14.17 1.21
C THR A 131 -16.65 -15.69 1.16
N ASN A 132 -17.42 -16.20 0.20
CA ASN A 132 -17.44 -17.64 -0.11
C ASN A 132 -16.11 -18.16 -0.71
N TYR A 133 -15.25 -17.27 -1.20
CA TYR A 133 -14.04 -17.60 -1.97
C TYR A 133 -12.78 -17.69 -1.12
N ALA A 134 -12.63 -16.76 -0.19
CA ALA A 134 -11.52 -16.69 0.75
C ALA A 134 -11.99 -16.00 2.02
N ASP A 135 -11.42 -16.44 3.14
CA ASP A 135 -11.35 -15.62 4.34
C ASP A 135 -10.02 -14.90 4.36
N GLY A 136 -9.95 -13.91 5.23
CA GLY A 136 -8.72 -13.21 5.49
C GLY A 136 -8.50 -12.93 6.97
N TYR A 137 -7.36 -12.35 7.25
CA TYR A 137 -7.12 -11.72 8.53
C TYR A 137 -6.50 -10.35 8.33
N ARG A 138 -6.60 -9.54 9.38
CA ARG A 138 -5.83 -8.32 9.57
C ARG A 138 -5.06 -8.44 10.86
N ALA A 139 -3.89 -7.85 10.94
CA ALA A 139 -3.06 -7.82 12.13
C ALA A 139 -2.36 -6.47 12.21
N GLU A 140 -1.70 -6.22 13.33
CA GLU A 140 -0.84 -5.05 13.53
C GLU A 140 0.61 -5.49 13.51
N THR A 141 1.50 -4.66 12.96
CA THR A 141 2.93 -4.83 13.18
C THR A 141 3.34 -4.30 14.55
N LEU A 142 4.39 -4.88 15.13
CA LEU A 142 5.08 -4.29 16.26
C LEU A 142 6.23 -3.39 15.77
N TYR A 143 6.29 -2.17 16.27
CA TYR A 143 7.41 -1.25 16.04
C TYR A 143 8.22 -1.07 17.34
N ASP A 144 9.53 -1.29 17.27
CA ASP A 144 10.43 -1.19 18.44
C ASP A 144 11.28 0.10 18.48
N GLY A 145 10.96 1.07 17.61
CA GLY A 145 11.73 2.30 17.42
C GLY A 145 12.84 2.20 16.37
N LYS A 146 12.99 1.05 15.70
CA LYS A 146 13.93 0.87 14.58
C LYS A 146 13.41 -0.04 13.48
N GLN A 147 12.58 -1.02 13.84
CA GLN A 147 12.06 -2.01 12.91
C GLN A 147 10.60 -2.34 13.18
N TYR A 148 9.90 -2.69 12.10
CA TYR A 148 8.57 -3.25 12.12
C TYR A 148 8.65 -4.78 12.05
N LYS A 149 7.71 -5.45 12.73
CA LYS A 149 7.67 -6.91 12.81
C LYS A 149 6.25 -7.45 12.79
N PHE A 150 6.01 -8.44 11.94
CA PHE A 150 4.86 -9.33 12.00
C PHE A 150 5.27 -10.77 11.61
N GLU A 151 4.70 -11.76 12.31
CA GLU A 151 4.94 -13.18 12.04
C GLU A 151 3.65 -14.00 12.19
N SER A 152 3.47 -15.00 11.31
CA SER A 152 2.38 -15.95 11.38
C SER A 152 2.80 -17.34 10.87
N GLN A 153 2.02 -18.35 11.24
CA GLN A 153 2.19 -19.75 10.86
C GLN A 153 0.92 -20.29 10.22
N LEU A 154 1.07 -20.93 9.06
CA LEU A 154 0.01 -21.65 8.38
C LEU A 154 0.38 -23.13 8.31
N ILE A 155 -0.40 -23.99 8.97
CA ILE A 155 -0.21 -25.45 8.93
C ILE A 155 -1.23 -26.03 7.96
N LEU A 156 -0.73 -26.64 6.88
CA LEU A 156 -1.58 -27.20 5.83
C LEU A 156 -2.25 -28.49 6.29
N LYS A 157 -3.59 -28.52 6.36
CA LYS A 157 -4.38 -29.70 6.76
C LYS A 157 -5.12 -30.33 5.59
N LYS A 158 -5.28 -29.63 4.45
CA LYS A 158 -5.98 -30.15 3.27
C LYS A 158 -5.15 -29.99 1.97
N PRO A 159 -5.24 -30.95 1.04
CA PRO A 159 -4.65 -30.79 -0.29
C PRO A 159 -5.38 -29.73 -1.11
N GLY A 160 -4.70 -29.16 -2.09
CA GLY A 160 -5.24 -28.16 -3.01
C GLY A 160 -4.16 -27.27 -3.59
N ARG A 161 -4.54 -26.44 -4.57
CA ARG A 161 -3.74 -25.32 -5.06
C ARG A 161 -4.12 -24.08 -4.26
N TYR A 162 -3.13 -23.37 -3.73
CA TYR A 162 -3.36 -22.21 -2.87
C TYR A 162 -2.87 -20.94 -3.53
N ILE A 163 -3.59 -19.84 -3.32
CA ILE A 163 -3.16 -18.49 -3.68
C ILE A 163 -3.21 -17.65 -2.42
N LEU A 164 -2.04 -17.14 -2.00
CA LEU A 164 -1.91 -16.20 -0.91
C LEU A 164 -1.84 -14.79 -1.50
N ILE A 165 -2.75 -13.93 -1.09
CA ILE A 165 -2.59 -12.48 -1.22
C ILE A 165 -2.17 -11.96 0.14
N PHE A 166 -1.06 -11.24 0.20
CA PHE A 166 -0.56 -10.62 1.42
C PHE A 166 -0.19 -9.18 1.09
N THR A 167 -0.80 -8.25 1.81
CA THR A 167 -0.71 -6.80 1.57
C THR A 167 -0.83 -6.06 2.90
N ASP A 168 -1.05 -4.76 2.85
CA ASP A 168 -1.35 -3.92 3.99
C ASP A 168 -2.79 -3.37 3.88
N MET A 169 -3.46 -3.18 5.01
CA MET A 169 -4.82 -2.67 5.06
C MET A 169 -4.97 -1.31 4.35
N TYR A 170 -3.99 -0.41 4.47
CA TYR A 170 -4.09 0.91 3.86
C TYR A 170 -4.05 0.85 2.32
N GLU A 171 -3.39 -0.16 1.74
CA GLU A 171 -3.43 -0.47 0.31
C GLU A 171 -4.80 -1.04 -0.11
N GLU A 172 -5.45 -1.86 0.75
CA GLU A 172 -6.83 -2.33 0.47
C GLU A 172 -7.82 -1.15 0.41
N HIS A 173 -7.65 -0.15 1.27
CA HIS A 173 -8.54 1.01 1.34
C HIS A 173 -8.48 1.92 0.11
N LEU A 174 -7.36 1.96 -0.61
CA LEU A 174 -7.24 2.69 -1.88
C LEU A 174 -8.22 2.17 -2.96
N ARG A 175 -8.82 0.98 -2.76
CA ARG A 175 -9.77 0.35 -3.69
C ARG A 175 -11.23 0.73 -3.43
N GLY A 176 -11.47 1.94 -2.94
CA GLY A 176 -12.81 2.52 -2.79
C GLY A 176 -13.34 2.55 -1.37
N ALA A 177 -12.49 2.43 -0.35
CA ALA A 177 -12.86 2.77 1.01
C ALA A 177 -12.95 4.30 1.18
N PRO A 178 -13.73 4.79 2.16
CA PRO A 178 -13.73 6.21 2.50
C PRO A 178 -12.33 6.71 2.91
N PRO A 179 -11.91 7.92 2.51
CA PRO A 179 -10.57 8.45 2.82
C PRO A 179 -10.23 8.45 4.32
N GLU A 180 -11.22 8.64 5.19
CA GLU A 180 -11.03 8.65 6.63
C GLU A 180 -10.49 7.32 7.20
N TYR A 181 -10.56 6.23 6.43
CA TYR A 181 -10.01 4.94 6.86
C TYR A 181 -8.48 4.90 6.79
N ASN A 182 -7.86 5.84 6.07
CA ASN A 182 -6.40 6.00 6.01
C ASN A 182 -5.90 7.17 6.87
N ALA A 183 -6.78 7.89 7.57
CA ALA A 183 -6.42 9.09 8.32
C ALA A 183 -5.27 8.89 9.33
N GLU A 184 -5.17 7.71 9.95
CA GLU A 184 -4.07 7.39 10.86
C GLU A 184 -2.73 7.23 10.13
N ALA A 185 -2.73 6.55 8.97
CA ALA A 185 -1.55 6.42 8.12
C ALA A 185 -1.14 7.76 7.49
N ASP A 186 -2.11 8.54 7.03
CA ASP A 186 -1.89 9.84 6.37
C ASP A 186 -1.37 10.90 7.36
N ALA A 187 -1.64 10.73 8.66
CA ALA A 187 -1.10 11.59 9.72
C ALA A 187 0.39 11.36 10.01
N VAL A 188 0.98 10.26 9.53
CA VAL A 188 2.41 9.96 9.73
C VAL A 188 3.24 10.89 8.86
N ARG A 189 4.03 11.73 9.51
CA ARG A 189 4.91 12.70 8.83
C ARG A 189 6.30 12.13 8.60
N PHE A 190 6.82 12.30 7.39
CA PHE A 190 8.19 11.97 7.01
C PHE A 190 8.68 12.94 5.91
N GLU A 191 9.99 12.98 5.68
CA GLU A 191 10.65 13.93 4.75
C GLU A 191 10.06 13.91 3.33
N GLY A 192 9.61 12.75 2.87
CA GLY A 192 9.05 12.57 1.53
C GLY A 192 7.64 13.14 1.34
N GLN A 193 6.91 13.43 2.41
CA GLN A 193 5.49 13.81 2.32
C GLN A 193 5.34 15.29 1.98
N CYS A 194 4.58 15.60 0.93
CA CYS A 194 4.09 16.95 0.67
C CYS A 194 3.14 17.39 1.79
N LEU A 195 3.33 18.60 2.30
CA LEU A 195 2.35 19.20 3.20
C LEU A 195 1.27 19.84 2.33
N ASP A 196 0.02 19.38 2.50
CA ASP A 196 -1.12 20.19 2.10
C ASP A 196 -1.07 21.46 2.96
N ASP A 197 -0.54 22.55 2.40
CA ASP A 197 -0.64 23.89 2.97
C ASP A 197 -2.10 24.39 2.86
N ASP A 198 -3.05 23.64 3.42
CA ASP A 198 -4.36 24.16 3.76
C ASP A 198 -4.26 24.79 5.15
N GLY A 199 -3.72 26.02 5.16
CA GLY A 199 -3.95 26.97 6.23
C GLY A 199 -5.39 27.49 6.23
#